data_AF-A0A2H8TG94-F1
#
_entry.id   AF-A0A2H8TG94-F1
#
_cell.length_a   1.000
_cell.length_b   1.000
_cell.length_c   1.000
_cell.angle_alpha   90.00
_cell.angle_beta   90.00
_cell.angle_gamma   90.00
#
_symmetry.space_group_name_H-M   'P 1'
#
loop_
_entity.id
_entity.type
_entity.pdbx_description
1 polymer ?
#
loop_
_entity_poly.entity_id
_entity_poly.type
_entity_poly.pdbx_seq_one_letter_code
_entity_poly.pdbx_strand_id
1 'polypeptide(L)'
;MKICCLIVLTVFITLICNLKGQQTTKRSQPKFNRLFGNISRECLKEHRVTPERVLGIYTLNIDDRRAKCYVACMLLRFNVTSKNGGYNDKELEQLMAKPNINSEVPTNMKRAIAICEKQVDNDQCEKAFKFTKCIYAHKNEFAVKNKENNSTSADRRRPVTQTKQPVRLSTT
;
A
#
# COMPACT_ATOMS: atom_id res chain seq x y z
N MET A 1 -58.59 -4.83 -21.75
CA MET A 1 -57.69 -3.69 -21.42
C MET A 1 -57.02 -3.80 -20.05
N LYS A 2 -57.70 -4.25 -18.98
CA LYS A 2 -57.11 -4.38 -17.62
C LYS A 2 -55.94 -5.38 -17.51
N ILE A 3 -56.02 -6.51 -18.23
CA ILE A 3 -55.00 -7.59 -18.18
C ILE A 3 -53.68 -7.14 -18.83
N CYS A 4 -53.73 -6.38 -19.93
CA CYS A 4 -52.53 -5.86 -20.58
C CYS A 4 -51.78 -4.87 -19.67
N CYS A 5 -52.49 -4.01 -18.94
CA CYS A 5 -51.86 -3.09 -17.98
C CYS A 5 -51.15 -3.84 -16.85
N LEU A 6 -51.71 -4.95 -16.36
CA LEU A 6 -51.09 -5.75 -15.31
C LEU A 6 -49.79 -6.40 -15.78
N ILE A 7 -49.75 -6.91 -17.02
CA ILE A 7 -48.54 -7.52 -17.59
C ILE A 7 -47.45 -6.47 -17.84
N VAL A 8 -47.83 -5.28 -18.33
CA VAL A 8 -46.87 -4.19 -18.53
C VAL A 8 -46.29 -3.73 -17.19
N LEU A 9 -47.13 -3.56 -16.15
CA LEU A 9 -46.66 -3.18 -14.82
C LEU A 9 -45.73 -4.23 -14.20
N THR A 10 -46.03 -5.53 -14.34
CA THR A 10 -45.14 -6.58 -13.79
C THR A 10 -43.80 -6.63 -14.50
N VAL A 11 -43.76 -6.43 -15.83
CA VAL A 11 -42.51 -6.36 -16.60
C VAL A 11 -41.69 -5.13 -16.23
N PHE A 12 -42.32 -3.97 -16.03
CA PHE A 12 -41.61 -2.76 -15.59
C PHE A 12 -41.08 -2.88 -14.15
N ILE A 13 -41.85 -3.49 -13.24
CA ILE A 13 -41.41 -3.73 -11.86
C ILE A 13 -40.22 -4.70 -11.82
N THR A 14 -40.26 -5.80 -12.59
CA THR A 14 -39.12 -6.74 -12.65
C THR A 14 -37.90 -6.11 -13.30
N LEU A 15 -38.06 -5.29 -14.33
CA LEU A 15 -36.95 -4.56 -14.97
C LEU A 15 -36.28 -3.58 -13.99
N ILE A 16 -37.07 -2.82 -13.22
CA ILE A 16 -36.56 -1.88 -12.20
C ILE A 16 -35.86 -2.62 -11.05
N CYS A 17 -36.37 -3.79 -10.64
CA CYS A 17 -35.74 -4.60 -9.58
C CYS A 17 -34.39 -5.21 -10.01
N ASN A 18 -34.24 -5.57 -11.28
CA ASN A 18 -32.97 -6.09 -11.82
C ASN A 18 -31.89 -4.99 -12.04
N LEU A 19 -32.30 -3.71 -12.11
CA LEU A 19 -31.40 -2.55 -12.20
C LEU A 19 -30.78 -2.13 -10.86
N LYS A 20 -31.24 -2.69 -9.72
CA LYS A 20 -30.49 -2.64 -8.45
C LYS A 20 -29.35 -3.65 -8.49
N GLY A 21 -28.50 -3.49 -9.51
CA GLY A 21 -27.24 -4.19 -9.65
C GLY A 21 -26.43 -4.08 -8.37
N GLN A 22 -25.85 -5.20 -7.99
CA GLN A 22 -25.00 -5.41 -6.82
C GLN A 22 -24.11 -4.19 -6.53
N GLN A 23 -24.50 -3.43 -5.52
CA GLN A 23 -23.57 -2.58 -4.81
C GLN A 23 -22.62 -3.52 -4.06
N THR A 24 -21.52 -3.90 -4.71
CA THR A 24 -20.40 -4.59 -4.08
C THR A 24 -19.74 -3.62 -3.10
N THR A 25 -20.39 -3.44 -1.95
CA THR A 25 -19.75 -2.82 -0.80
C THR A 25 -18.54 -3.67 -0.46
N LYS A 26 -17.33 -3.13 -0.70
CA LYS A 26 -16.10 -3.67 -0.14
C LYS A 26 -16.29 -3.71 1.38
N ARG A 27 -16.75 -4.84 1.92
CA ARG A 27 -16.85 -5.05 3.38
C ARG A 27 -15.45 -5.16 3.94
N SER A 28 -14.75 -4.04 4.09
CA SER A 28 -13.56 -3.95 4.93
C SER A 28 -13.90 -4.62 6.26
N GLN A 29 -13.13 -5.63 6.67
CA GLN A 29 -13.38 -6.39 7.89
C GLN A 29 -13.62 -5.41 9.06
N PRO A 30 -14.85 -5.28 9.58
CA PRO A 30 -15.16 -4.25 10.58
C PRO A 30 -14.36 -4.46 11.87
N LYS A 31 -13.91 -5.70 12.13
CA LYS A 31 -13.06 -6.06 13.26
C LYS A 31 -11.64 -5.50 13.16
N PHE A 32 -10.98 -5.61 12.00
CA PHE A 32 -9.62 -5.08 11.80
C PHE A 32 -9.60 -3.54 11.87
N ASN A 33 -10.53 -2.88 11.19
CA ASN A 33 -10.62 -1.42 11.22
C ASN A 33 -10.83 -0.87 12.64
N ARG A 34 -11.64 -1.58 13.44
CA ARG A 34 -11.87 -1.22 14.84
C ARG A 34 -10.61 -1.42 15.69
N LEU A 35 -9.93 -2.55 15.54
CA LEU A 35 -8.67 -2.83 16.23
C LEU A 35 -7.61 -1.78 15.88
N PHE A 36 -7.40 -1.51 14.59
CA PHE A 36 -6.47 -0.48 14.12
C PHE A 36 -6.80 0.90 14.67
N GLY A 37 -8.09 1.29 14.63
CA GLY A 37 -8.53 2.56 15.18
C GLY A 37 -8.34 2.67 16.71
N ASN A 38 -8.53 1.58 17.45
CA ASN A 38 -8.29 1.55 18.91
C ASN A 38 -6.80 1.75 19.22
N ILE A 39 -5.93 0.94 18.61
CA ILE A 39 -4.48 1.01 18.79
C ILE A 39 -3.95 2.39 18.38
N SER A 40 -4.41 2.93 17.25
CA SER A 40 -4.04 4.27 16.80
C SER A 40 -4.39 5.34 17.84
N ARG A 41 -5.59 5.32 18.43
CA ARG A 41 -5.97 6.26 19.49
C ARG A 41 -5.10 6.12 20.74
N GLU A 42 -4.76 4.90 21.13
CA GLU A 42 -3.86 4.64 22.26
C GLU A 42 -2.47 5.23 22.01
N CYS A 43 -1.86 4.96 20.85
CA CYS A 43 -0.55 5.50 20.49
C CYS A 43 -0.55 7.03 20.38
N LEU A 44 -1.61 7.64 19.84
CA LEU A 44 -1.75 9.11 19.78
C LEU A 44 -1.78 9.70 21.19
N LYS A 45 -2.53 9.08 22.11
CA LYS A 45 -2.62 9.50 23.51
C LYS A 45 -1.29 9.30 24.25
N GLU A 46 -0.66 8.15 24.08
CA GLU A 46 0.61 7.77 24.71
C GLU A 46 1.72 8.78 24.36
N HIS A 47 1.84 9.15 23.09
CA HIS A 47 2.85 10.10 22.62
C HIS A 47 2.38 11.56 22.57
N ARG A 48 1.14 11.86 22.98
CA ARG A 48 0.56 13.21 23.00
C ARG A 48 0.75 13.93 21.67
N VAL A 49 0.35 13.28 20.59
CA VAL A 49 0.47 13.79 19.22
C VAL A 49 -0.87 13.71 18.51
N THR A 50 -1.08 14.60 17.54
CA THR A 50 -2.31 14.65 16.74
C THR A 50 -2.12 13.95 15.39
N PRO A 51 -3.19 13.48 14.73
CA PRO A 51 -3.10 12.86 13.42
C PRO A 51 -2.43 13.75 12.36
N GLU A 52 -2.64 15.06 12.41
CA GLU A 52 -2.07 16.02 11.45
C GLU A 52 -0.55 16.10 11.58
N ARG A 53 -0.04 16.05 12.81
CA ARG A 53 1.41 16.01 13.08
C ARG A 53 2.02 14.70 12.60
N VAL A 54 1.32 13.59 12.78
CA VAL A 54 1.71 12.27 12.23
C VAL A 54 1.71 12.29 10.70
N LEU A 55 0.77 12.98 10.05
CA LEU A 55 0.79 13.12 8.60
C LEU A 55 1.95 14.01 8.14
N GLY A 56 2.22 15.08 8.89
CA GLY A 56 3.24 16.08 8.60
C GLY A 56 4.66 15.53 8.46
N ILE A 57 5.03 14.48 9.18
CA ILE A 57 6.37 13.86 9.02
C ILE A 57 6.55 13.17 7.65
N TYR A 58 5.45 12.81 6.97
CA TYR A 58 5.50 12.19 5.64
C TYR A 58 5.27 13.20 4.50
N THR A 59 4.37 14.16 4.69
CA THR A 59 3.94 15.07 3.62
C THR A 59 4.65 16.42 3.64
N LEU A 60 4.96 16.92 4.83
CA LEU A 60 5.55 18.25 5.04
C LEU A 60 7.02 18.18 5.49
N ASN A 61 7.58 16.97 5.61
CA ASN A 61 8.92 16.72 6.16
C ASN A 61 9.14 17.40 7.53
N ILE A 62 8.10 17.50 8.35
CA ILE A 62 8.20 18.03 9.71
C ILE A 62 9.04 17.07 10.54
N ASP A 63 10.02 17.61 11.26
CA ASP A 63 10.81 16.83 12.20
C ASP A 63 10.15 16.79 13.58
N ASP A 64 9.26 15.82 13.77
CA ASP A 64 8.51 15.65 15.02
C ASP A 64 8.75 14.27 15.63
N ARG A 65 9.60 14.25 16.65
CA ARG A 65 9.94 13.02 17.37
C ARG A 65 8.72 12.30 17.95
N ARG A 66 7.71 13.02 18.48
CA ARG A 66 6.51 12.38 19.06
C ARG A 66 5.67 11.70 17.98
N ALA A 67 5.57 12.32 16.81
CA ALA A 67 4.92 11.74 15.65
C ALA A 67 5.66 10.49 15.13
N LYS A 68 7.00 10.51 15.12
CA LYS A 68 7.80 9.33 14.78
C LYS A 68 7.62 8.20 15.81
N CYS A 69 7.57 8.52 17.10
CA CYS A 69 7.31 7.54 18.15
C CYS A 69 5.89 6.94 18.06
N TYR A 70 4.89 7.71 17.61
CA TYR A 70 3.58 7.14 17.29
C TYR A 70 3.69 6.01 16.23
N VAL A 71 4.53 6.18 15.22
CA VAL A 71 4.77 5.13 14.21
C VAL A 71 5.39 3.89 14.86
N ALA A 72 6.41 4.07 15.70
CA ALA A 72 7.02 2.96 16.45
C ALA A 72 6.00 2.22 17.33
N CYS A 73 5.15 2.96 18.06
CA CYS A 73 4.08 2.39 18.87
C CYS A 73 3.14 1.53 18.03
N MET A 74 2.71 2.00 16.85
CA MET A 74 1.85 1.23 15.95
C MET A 74 2.53 -0.09 15.54
N LEU A 75 3.78 -0.05 15.09
CA LEU A 75 4.51 -1.26 14.68
C LEU A 75 4.68 -2.24 15.85
N LEU A 76 4.96 -1.74 17.05
CA LEU A 76 5.09 -2.57 18.24
C LEU A 76 3.76 -3.24 18.63
N ARG A 77 2.65 -2.50 18.63
CA ARG A 77 1.33 -3.01 19.02
C ARG A 77 0.78 -4.06 18.05
N PHE A 78 1.22 -4.01 16.80
CA PHE A 78 0.95 -5.02 15.77
C PHE A 78 2.03 -6.11 15.69
N ASN A 79 2.96 -6.18 16.64
CA ASN A 79 4.06 -7.15 16.68
C ASN A 79 4.97 -7.16 15.43
N VAL A 80 4.93 -6.09 14.63
CA VAL A 80 5.80 -5.90 13.46
C VAL A 80 7.23 -5.67 13.90
N THR A 81 7.44 -4.94 14.99
CA THR A 81 8.76 -4.73 15.58
C THR A 81 8.81 -5.35 16.96
N SER A 82 9.86 -6.13 17.21
CA SER A 82 10.19 -6.61 18.55
C SER A 82 10.77 -5.49 19.42
N LYS A 83 10.81 -5.70 20.74
CA LYS A 83 11.43 -4.75 21.69
C LYS A 83 12.91 -4.50 21.41
N ASN A 84 13.58 -5.46 20.76
CA ASN A 84 14.99 -5.38 20.36
C ASN A 84 15.18 -4.68 19.01
N GLY A 85 14.10 -4.21 18.38
CA GLY A 85 14.12 -3.48 17.12
C GLY A 85 14.24 -4.36 15.87
N GLY A 86 14.14 -5.69 15.99
CA GLY A 86 14.03 -6.59 14.83
C GLY A 86 12.61 -6.59 14.26
N TYR A 87 12.48 -6.78 12.95
CA TYR A 87 11.20 -6.87 12.26
C TYR A 87 10.68 -8.31 12.19
N ASN A 88 9.35 -8.46 12.15
CA ASN A 88 8.66 -9.72 11.93
C ASN A 88 7.90 -9.64 10.59
N ASP A 89 8.52 -10.18 9.55
CA ASP A 89 8.03 -10.16 8.17
C ASP A 89 6.58 -10.67 8.08
N LYS A 90 6.23 -11.71 8.85
CA LYS A 90 4.89 -12.31 8.82
C LYS A 90 3.81 -11.35 9.35
N GLU A 91 4.08 -10.68 10.47
CA GLU A 91 3.14 -9.71 11.06
C GLU A 91 3.01 -8.47 10.18
N LEU A 92 4.13 -8.04 9.58
CA LEU A 92 4.16 -6.95 8.62
C LEU A 92 3.35 -7.26 7.36
N GLU A 93 3.54 -8.46 6.80
CA GLU A 93 2.78 -8.97 5.68
C GLU A 93 1.28 -9.00 5.99
N GLN A 94 0.89 -9.47 7.18
CA GLN A 94 -0.51 -9.48 7.62
C GLN A 94 -1.08 -8.07 7.80
N LEU A 95 -0.30 -7.14 8.35
CA LEU A 95 -0.72 -5.74 8.53
C LEU A 95 -0.94 -5.03 7.18
N MET A 96 -0.14 -5.37 6.17
CA MET A 96 -0.20 -4.80 4.82
C MET A 96 -1.16 -5.53 3.87
N ALA A 97 -1.53 -6.77 4.20
CA ALA A 97 -2.48 -7.54 3.41
C ALA A 97 -3.83 -6.82 3.36
N LYS A 98 -4.43 -6.75 2.16
CA LYS A 98 -5.76 -6.18 2.02
C LYS A 98 -6.75 -7.11 2.73
N PRO A 99 -7.62 -6.61 3.64
CA PRO A 99 -8.46 -7.44 4.52
C PRO A 99 -9.54 -8.32 3.84
N ASN A 100 -9.51 -8.51 2.52
CA ASN A 100 -10.46 -9.32 1.75
C ASN A 100 -9.86 -10.06 0.57
N ILE A 101 -8.53 -10.16 0.49
CA ILE A 101 -7.89 -10.90 -0.59
C ILE A 101 -7.06 -11.98 0.07
N ASN A 102 -7.42 -13.25 -0.13
CA ASN A 102 -6.57 -14.41 0.15
C ASN A 102 -5.35 -14.45 -0.81
N SER A 103 -4.87 -13.27 -1.23
CA SER A 103 -3.70 -13.14 -2.08
C SER A 103 -2.49 -13.06 -1.18
N GLU A 104 -1.54 -13.91 -1.48
CA GLU A 104 -0.17 -13.77 -1.04
C GLU A 104 0.31 -12.33 -1.18
N VAL A 105 1.11 -11.85 -0.21
CA VAL A 105 1.71 -10.53 -0.28
C VAL A 105 2.52 -10.42 -1.58
N PRO A 106 2.27 -9.40 -2.42
CA PRO A 106 2.94 -9.25 -3.70
C PRO A 106 4.47 -9.32 -3.58
N THR A 107 5.16 -10.03 -4.49
CA THR A 107 6.62 -10.24 -4.42
C THR A 107 7.43 -8.95 -4.37
N ASN A 108 6.94 -7.90 -5.02
CA ASN A 108 7.47 -6.54 -4.94
C ASN A 108 7.36 -5.95 -3.52
N MET A 109 6.28 -6.21 -2.78
CA MET A 109 6.16 -5.84 -1.36
C MET A 109 7.20 -6.56 -0.51
N LYS A 110 7.36 -7.88 -0.67
CA LYS A 110 8.42 -8.64 0.03
C LYS A 110 9.82 -8.07 -0.26
N ARG A 111 10.09 -7.67 -1.50
CA ARG A 111 11.34 -7.01 -1.88
C ARG A 111 11.52 -5.66 -1.20
N ALA A 112 10.49 -4.82 -1.18
CA ALA A 112 10.55 -3.52 -0.53
C ALA A 112 10.81 -3.67 0.98
N ILE A 113 10.16 -4.62 1.63
CA ILE A 113 10.40 -4.98 3.04
C ILE A 113 11.88 -5.30 3.26
N ALA A 114 12.44 -6.25 2.51
CA ALA A 114 13.84 -6.65 2.63
C ALA A 114 14.86 -5.52 2.40
N ILE A 115 14.50 -4.50 1.60
CA ILE A 115 15.31 -3.28 1.41
C ILE A 115 15.18 -2.36 2.62
N CYS A 116 13.94 -2.13 3.09
CA CYS A 116 13.62 -1.14 4.09
C CYS A 116 13.93 -1.57 5.53
N GLU A 117 13.98 -2.87 5.84
CA GLU A 117 14.36 -3.35 7.17
C GLU A 117 15.82 -3.07 7.52
N LYS A 118 16.66 -2.81 6.51
CA LYS A 118 18.06 -2.42 6.67
C LYS A 118 18.22 -0.99 7.16
N GLN A 119 17.14 -0.23 7.34
CA GLN A 119 17.20 1.10 7.94
C GLN A 119 17.65 0.94 9.40
N VAL A 120 18.80 1.53 9.73
CA VAL A 120 19.38 1.51 11.07
C VAL A 120 19.25 2.89 11.68
N ASP A 121 18.84 2.91 12.94
CA ASP A 121 18.93 4.06 13.82
C ASP A 121 19.05 3.58 15.27
N ASN A 122 19.67 4.40 16.13
CA ASN A 122 19.76 4.15 17.56
C ASN A 122 18.46 4.54 18.28
N ASP A 123 17.71 5.52 17.76
CA ASP A 123 16.37 5.83 18.24
C ASP A 123 15.35 4.93 17.54
N GLN A 124 14.60 4.15 18.33
CA GLN A 124 13.55 3.26 17.83
C GLN A 124 12.46 4.05 17.08
N CYS A 125 12.20 5.30 17.49
CA CYS A 125 11.23 6.17 16.81
C CYS A 125 11.71 6.56 15.41
N GLU A 126 12.98 6.93 15.26
CA GLU A 126 13.59 7.23 13.96
C GLU A 126 13.66 5.99 13.08
N LYS A 127 14.07 4.85 13.64
CA LYS A 127 14.13 3.59 12.90
C LYS A 127 12.77 3.24 12.31
N ALA A 128 11.71 3.30 13.13
CA ALA A 128 10.35 3.03 12.68
C ALA A 128 9.90 3.98 11.57
N PHE A 129 10.18 5.29 11.72
CA PHE A 129 9.85 6.29 10.71
C PHE A 129 10.62 6.09 9.39
N LYS A 130 11.93 5.85 9.44
CA LYS A 130 12.77 5.58 8.26
C LYS A 130 12.28 4.33 7.51
N PHE A 131 11.97 3.28 8.26
CA PHE A 131 11.40 2.06 7.73
C PHE A 131 10.07 2.30 7.00
N THR A 132 9.07 2.92 7.66
CA THR A 132 7.78 3.16 7.01
C THR A 132 7.89 4.14 5.85
N LYS A 133 8.71 5.19 5.96
CA LYS A 133 8.99 6.14 4.87
C LYS A 133 9.60 5.43 3.66
N CYS A 134 10.51 4.49 3.88
CA CYS A 134 11.10 3.66 2.83
C CYS A 134 10.02 2.81 2.14
N ILE A 135 9.14 2.12 2.89
CA ILE A 135 8.03 1.35 2.30
C ILE A 135 7.10 2.25 1.46
N TYR A 136 6.77 3.45 1.94
CA TYR A 136 5.96 4.41 1.19
C TYR A 136 6.62 4.85 -0.13
N ALA A 137 7.94 4.93 -0.20
CA ALA A 137 8.66 5.26 -1.43
C ALA A 137 8.50 4.18 -2.50
N HIS A 138 8.38 2.91 -2.10
CA HIS A 138 8.14 1.78 -3.00
C HIS A 138 6.65 1.55 -3.34
N LYS A 139 5.72 2.41 -2.88
CA LYS A 139 4.27 2.21 -3.06
C LYS A 139 3.82 2.00 -4.51
N ASN A 140 4.51 2.65 -5.46
CA ASN A 140 4.16 2.60 -6.87
C ASN A 140 4.64 1.30 -7.52
N GLU A 141 5.71 0.67 -7.00
CA GLU A 141 6.15 -0.64 -7.47
C GLU A 141 5.09 -1.71 -7.20
N PHE A 142 4.27 -1.53 -6.16
CA PHE A 142 3.14 -2.41 -5.81
C PHE A 142 1.97 -2.36 -6.81
N ALA A 143 1.82 -1.25 -7.53
CA ALA A 143 0.65 -1.00 -8.38
C ALA A 143 0.86 -1.36 -9.87
N VAL A 144 2.11 -1.58 -10.32
CA VAL A 144 2.44 -1.51 -11.76
C VAL A 144 2.17 -2.80 -12.56
N LYS A 145 2.04 -3.99 -11.96
CA LYS A 145 1.91 -5.24 -12.75
C LYS A 145 0.49 -5.68 -13.13
N ASN A 146 -0.39 -4.74 -13.48
CA ASN A 146 -1.62 -5.05 -14.25
C ASN A 146 -1.62 -4.49 -15.68
N LYS A 147 -0.53 -3.86 -16.14
CA LYS A 147 -0.43 -3.34 -17.52
C LYS A 147 0.60 -4.03 -18.42
N GLU A 148 1.48 -4.87 -17.88
CA GLU A 148 2.57 -5.48 -18.67
C GLU A 148 2.18 -6.80 -19.37
N ASN A 149 0.96 -7.33 -19.16
CA ASN A 149 0.52 -8.57 -19.80
C ASN A 149 -0.32 -8.36 -21.09
N ASN A 150 -0.57 -7.12 -21.53
CA ASN A 150 -1.45 -6.85 -22.69
C ASN A 150 -0.80 -6.08 -23.84
N SER A 151 0.52 -5.86 -23.84
CA SER A 151 1.17 -5.22 -24.99
C SER A 151 2.64 -5.59 -25.10
N THR A 152 2.92 -6.77 -25.66
CA THR A 152 3.94 -7.02 -26.70
C THR A 152 4.12 -8.52 -26.93
N SER A 153 3.14 -9.14 -27.60
CA SER A 153 3.37 -10.35 -28.40
C SER A 153 3.09 -9.97 -29.86
N ALA A 154 4.04 -9.23 -30.45
CA ALA A 154 4.23 -9.04 -31.88
C ALA A 154 5.33 -7.97 -32.07
N ASP A 155 6.58 -8.37 -32.18
CA ASP A 155 7.30 -8.27 -33.46
C ASP A 155 8.73 -8.81 -33.27
N ARG A 156 9.10 -9.67 -34.20
CA ARG A 156 10.33 -10.44 -34.26
C ARG A 156 11.18 -9.73 -35.31
N ARG A 157 12.16 -8.89 -34.92
CA ARG A 157 13.30 -8.57 -35.80
C ARG A 157 14.54 -7.97 -35.09
N ARG A 158 15.57 -8.83 -35.02
CA ARG A 158 17.03 -8.63 -35.23
C ARG A 158 17.86 -7.73 -34.28
N PRO A 159 19.03 -8.20 -33.80
CA PRO A 159 19.95 -7.42 -32.97
C PRO A 159 20.90 -6.58 -33.82
N VAL A 160 21.15 -5.33 -33.43
CA VAL A 160 22.23 -4.49 -33.99
C VAL A 160 23.21 -4.14 -32.88
N THR A 161 24.41 -4.69 -33.03
CA THR A 161 25.66 -4.40 -32.34
C THR A 161 26.01 -2.91 -32.46
N GLN A 162 26.28 -2.23 -31.36
CA GLN A 162 26.88 -0.88 -31.38
C GLN A 162 28.41 -0.98 -31.36
N THR A 163 29.01 -0.65 -32.50
CA THR A 163 30.44 -0.45 -32.71
C THR A 163 30.84 0.95 -32.22
N LYS A 164 31.93 1.03 -31.45
CA LYS A 164 32.59 2.27 -31.02
C LYS A 164 33.16 3.04 -32.22
N GLN A 165 33.11 4.37 -32.20
CA GLN A 165 33.93 5.23 -33.07
C GLN A 165 34.69 6.31 -32.28
N PRO A 166 35.85 6.78 -32.78
CA PRO A 166 36.93 7.34 -31.97
C PRO A 166 36.99 8.88 -31.96
N VAL A 167 37.62 9.40 -30.90
CA VAL A 167 37.98 10.81 -30.69
C VAL A 167 39.15 11.19 -31.60
N ARG A 168 39.01 12.24 -32.42
CA ARG A 168 40.11 12.85 -33.19
C ARG A 168 40.83 13.89 -32.35
N LEU A 169 42.13 13.67 -32.18
CA LEU A 169 43.14 14.63 -31.74
C LEU A 169 43.51 15.52 -32.93
N SER A 170 43.64 16.83 -32.74
CA SER A 170 44.29 17.74 -33.71
C SER A 170 45.30 18.60 -32.96
N THR A 171 46.56 18.24 -33.13
CA THR A 171 47.72 19.11 -33.00
C THR A 171 47.82 19.95 -34.27
N THR A 172 47.92 21.28 -34.14
CA THR A 172 49.03 22.13 -34.63
C THR A 172 48.81 23.52 -34.05
#